data_AF-A0A011V951-F1
#
_entry.id   AF-A0A011V951-F1
#
_cell.length_a   1.000
_cell.length_b   1.000
_cell.length_c   1.000
_cell.angle_alpha   90.00
_cell.angle_beta   90.00
_cell.angle_gamma   90.00
#
_symmetry.space_group_name_H-M   'P 1'
#
loop_
_entity.id
_entity.type
_entity.pdbx_description
1 polymer ?
#
loop_
_entity_poly.entity_id
_entity_poly.type
_entity_poly.pdbx_seq_one_letter_code
_entity_poly.pdbx_strand_id
1 'polypeptide(L)'
;MKIARLGPDEIFHRYLTPKWAFLPTSGAGAATDGGRFNRPGVEALYLSRSAQTALEEYRQGASITHPPLLPPTRSRSADLSQGFDPDIWDSAWKGSDCAWRQIARIDKKSRRPGSSRIS
;
A
#
# COMPACT_ATOMS: atom_id res chain seq x y z
N MET A 1 -11.67 -0.13 11.40
CA MET A 1 -10.62 -1.08 10.98
C MET A 1 -10.67 -2.31 11.88
N LYS A 2 -10.95 -3.50 11.34
CA LYS A 2 -10.95 -4.74 12.14
C LYS A 2 -9.53 -5.26 12.24
N ILE A 3 -9.03 -5.41 13.47
CA ILE A 3 -7.76 -6.08 13.71
C ILE A 3 -7.98 -7.58 13.54
N ALA A 4 -7.30 -8.18 12.57
CA ALA A 4 -7.33 -9.60 12.32
C ALA A 4 -5.97 -10.23 12.62
N ARG A 5 -5.99 -11.48 13.06
CA ARG A 5 -4.82 -12.35 13.00
C ARG A 5 -4.94 -13.19 11.74
N LEU A 6 -3.87 -13.24 10.96
CA LEU A 6 -3.80 -14.10 9.80
C LEU A 6 -3.69 -15.56 10.26
N GLY A 7 -4.56 -16.43 9.76
CA GLY A 7 -4.51 -17.86 10.01
C GLY A 7 -3.29 -18.53 9.35
N PRO A 8 -2.81 -19.67 9.87
CA PRO A 8 -1.66 -20.40 9.32
C PRO A 8 -1.91 -21.06 7.96
N ASP A 9 -3.15 -21.10 7.48
CA ASP A 9 -3.55 -21.70 6.20
C ASP A 9 -4.03 -20.66 5.18
N GLU A 10 -3.99 -19.36 5.53
CA GLU A 10 -4.42 -18.29 4.62
C GLU A 10 -3.28 -17.91 3.65
N ILE A 11 -3.55 -17.99 2.35
CA ILE A 11 -2.64 -17.56 1.29
C ILE A 11 -2.90 -16.09 0.97
N PHE A 12 -1.82 -15.30 0.91
CA PHE A 12 -1.88 -13.92 0.50
C PHE A 12 -0.98 -13.65 -0.70
N HIS A 13 -1.43 -12.71 -1.52
CA HIS A 13 -0.76 -12.23 -2.70
C HIS A 13 -0.27 -10.80 -2.47
N ARG A 14 0.95 -10.52 -2.94
CA ARG A 14 1.42 -9.14 -3.09
C ARG A 14 2.17 -9.01 -4.41
N TYR A 15 2.18 -7.81 -4.96
CA TYR A 15 3.03 -7.48 -6.10
C TYR A 15 4.19 -6.60 -5.62
N LEU A 16 5.40 -6.92 -6.09
CA LEU A 16 6.61 -6.19 -5.74
C LEU A 16 7.19 -5.48 -6.95
N THR A 17 7.75 -4.31 -6.71
CA THR A 17 8.67 -3.69 -7.65
C THR A 17 9.93 -4.55 -7.76
N PRO A 18 10.52 -4.73 -8.97
CA PRO A 18 11.67 -5.60 -9.20
C PRO A 18 12.81 -5.40 -8.21
N LYS A 19 13.07 -4.14 -7.84
CA LYS A 19 14.08 -3.76 -6.85
C LYS A 19 13.94 -4.48 -5.51
N TRP A 20 12.75 -4.92 -5.11
CA TRP A 20 12.49 -5.55 -3.81
C TRP A 20 12.09 -7.02 -3.91
N ALA A 21 12.12 -7.61 -5.11
CA ALA A 21 11.70 -8.99 -5.33
C ALA A 21 12.54 -10.02 -4.56
N PHE A 22 13.82 -9.69 -4.28
CA PHE A 22 14.74 -10.56 -3.54
C PHE A 22 14.50 -10.59 -2.02
N LEU A 23 13.67 -9.70 -1.47
CA LEU A 23 13.26 -9.67 -0.06
C LEU A 23 11.73 -9.66 0.06
N PRO A 24 11.06 -10.79 -0.24
CA PRO A 24 9.62 -10.84 -0.37
C PRO A 24 8.86 -10.72 0.95
N THR A 25 9.52 -10.77 2.11
CA THR A 25 8.88 -10.58 3.41
C THR A 25 9.18 -9.21 4.05
N SER A 26 10.04 -8.41 3.43
CA SER A 26 10.37 -7.06 3.92
C SER A 26 9.33 -6.02 3.49
N GLY A 27 9.14 -5.00 4.33
CA GLY A 27 8.35 -3.80 4.05
C GLY A 27 9.20 -2.59 3.62
N ALA A 28 10.50 -2.76 3.36
CA ALA A 28 11.44 -1.67 3.05
C ALA A 28 11.03 -0.83 1.82
N GLY A 29 10.42 -1.47 0.81
CA GLY A 29 9.89 -0.75 -0.35
C GLY A 29 8.77 0.21 0.03
N ALA A 30 7.86 -0.19 0.93
CA ALA A 30 6.80 0.68 1.44
C ALA A 30 7.37 1.77 2.36
N ALA A 31 8.43 1.49 3.12
CA ALA A 31 9.08 2.48 3.97
C ALA A 31 9.81 3.58 3.17
N THR A 32 10.30 3.29 1.96
CA THR A 32 11.08 4.25 1.16
C THR A 32 10.28 5.52 0.85
N ASP A 33 9.07 5.36 0.32
CA ASP A 33 8.20 6.49 -0.08
C ASP A 33 7.00 6.70 0.86
N GLY A 34 6.79 5.79 1.81
CA GLY A 34 5.51 5.64 2.46
C GLY A 34 4.45 5.06 1.52
N GLY A 35 3.28 4.83 2.07
CA GLY A 35 2.11 4.35 1.35
C GLY A 35 0.85 4.94 1.94
N ARG A 36 -0.30 4.43 1.49
CA ARG A 36 -1.60 4.91 1.98
C ARG A 36 -1.74 4.78 3.49
N PHE A 37 -1.22 3.68 4.02
CA PHE A 37 -1.40 3.26 5.41
C PHE A 37 -0.08 3.21 6.19
N ASN A 38 1.02 3.73 5.62
CA ASN A 38 2.30 3.80 6.32
C ASN A 38 3.06 5.09 5.95
N ARG A 39 3.73 5.69 6.93
CA ARG A 39 4.57 6.87 6.70
C ARG A 39 5.91 6.46 6.07
N PRO A 40 6.62 7.37 5.37
CA PRO A 40 8.02 7.14 5.03
C PRO A 40 8.84 6.77 6.28
N GLY A 41 9.77 5.83 6.15
CA GLY A 41 10.55 5.23 7.23
C GLY A 41 9.83 4.11 8.01
N VAL A 42 8.52 3.91 7.81
CA VAL A 42 7.76 2.85 8.49
C VAL A 42 7.49 1.71 7.51
N GLU A 43 8.01 0.52 7.81
CA GLU A 43 7.76 -0.67 7.02
C GLU A 43 6.30 -1.12 7.10
N ALA A 44 5.75 -1.54 5.96
CA ALA A 44 4.42 -2.13 5.88
C ALA A 44 4.34 -3.18 4.77
N LEU A 45 3.52 -4.21 5.01
CA LEU A 45 3.21 -5.26 4.05
C LEU A 45 1.77 -5.07 3.57
N TYR A 46 1.61 -4.76 2.28
CA TYR A 46 0.31 -4.72 1.62
C TYR A 46 0.00 -6.10 1.05
N LEU A 47 -1.04 -6.74 1.56
CA LEU A 47 -1.42 -8.11 1.26
C LEU A 47 -2.87 -8.14 0.76
N SER A 48 -3.17 -9.05 -0.16
CA SER A 48 -4.53 -9.30 -0.63
C SER A 48 -4.80 -10.80 -0.69
N ARG A 49 -6.03 -11.21 -0.39
CA ARG A 49 -6.49 -12.61 -0.54
C ARG A 49 -6.71 -13.00 -2.01
N SER A 50 -6.87 -12.01 -2.89
CA SER A 50 -7.02 -12.21 -4.33
C SER A 50 -5.78 -11.68 -5.07
N ALA A 51 -5.17 -12.53 -5.90
CA ALA A 51 -4.09 -12.13 -6.80
C ALA A 51 -4.53 -10.98 -7.72
N GLN A 52 -5.77 -11.02 -8.22
CA GLN A 52 -6.29 -9.98 -9.11
C GLN A 52 -6.42 -8.64 -8.39
N THR A 53 -6.98 -8.62 -7.17
CA THR A 53 -7.08 -7.38 -6.38
C THR A 53 -5.70 -6.83 -6.03
N ALA A 54 -4.73 -7.70 -5.72
CA ALA A 54 -3.34 -7.30 -5.51
C ALA A 54 -2.73 -6.63 -6.76
N LEU A 55 -3.06 -7.16 -7.94
CA LEU A 55 -2.59 -6.65 -9.22
C LEU A 55 -3.21 -5.30 -9.54
N GLU A 56 -4.51 -5.14 -9.34
CA GLU A 56 -5.24 -3.88 -9.61
C GLU A 56 -4.70 -2.73 -8.75
N GLU A 57 -4.47 -2.97 -7.46
CA GLU A 57 -3.82 -2.00 -6.57
C GLU A 57 -2.40 -1.64 -7.02
N TYR A 58 -1.61 -2.63 -7.46
CA TYR A 58 -0.27 -2.40 -7.97
C TYR A 58 -0.25 -1.62 -9.29
N ARG A 59 -1.22 -1.88 -10.18
CA ARG A 59 -1.36 -1.20 -11.49
C ARG A 59 -1.65 0.29 -11.37
N GLN A 60 -2.30 0.75 -10.30
CA GLN A 60 -2.44 2.19 -10.02
C GLN A 60 -1.08 2.88 -9.78
N GLY A 61 -0.02 2.10 -9.55
CA GLY A 61 1.29 2.58 -9.10
C GLY A 61 2.46 2.33 -10.05
N ALA A 62 2.51 1.22 -10.79
CA ALA A 62 3.76 0.72 -11.37
C ALA A 62 3.63 -0.01 -12.72
N SER A 63 4.72 0.00 -13.51
CA SER A 63 4.90 -0.84 -14.71
C SER A 63 5.28 -2.27 -14.31
N ILE A 64 4.31 -3.18 -14.46
CA ILE A 64 4.30 -4.65 -14.53
C ILE A 64 5.52 -5.44 -14.00
N THR A 65 5.26 -6.39 -13.08
CA THR A 65 6.12 -7.55 -12.72
C THR A 65 5.26 -8.68 -12.11
N HIS A 66 5.79 -9.91 -12.01
CA HIS A 66 5.13 -11.10 -11.44
C HIS A 66 4.78 -10.95 -9.93
N PRO A 67 3.64 -11.52 -9.47
CA PRO A 67 3.29 -11.53 -8.06
C PRO A 67 4.11 -12.56 -7.27
N PRO A 68 4.87 -12.17 -6.25
CA PRO A 68 5.26 -13.10 -5.20
C PRO A 68 4.06 -13.55 -4.37
N LEU A 69 3.95 -14.86 -4.18
CA LEU A 69 3.09 -15.48 -3.18
C LEU A 69 3.77 -15.41 -1.83
N LEU A 70 3.02 -15.08 -0.77
CA LEU A 70 3.53 -15.12 0.58
C LEU A 70 2.79 -16.17 1.42
N PRO A 71 3.54 -17.08 2.08
CA PRO A 71 2.96 -17.93 3.09
C PRO A 71 2.57 -17.09 4.31
N PRO A 72 1.57 -17.53 5.09
CA PRO A 72 1.04 -16.77 6.21
C PRO A 72 2.12 -16.49 7.26
N THR A 73 2.07 -15.28 7.82
CA THR A 73 2.93 -14.87 8.93
C THR A 73 2.06 -14.54 10.14
N ARG A 74 2.51 -14.91 11.34
CA ARG A 74 1.79 -14.63 12.60
C ARG A 74 1.99 -13.17 13.02
N SER A 75 1.45 -12.25 12.24
CA SER A 75 1.48 -10.81 12.53
C SER A 75 0.07 -10.26 12.72
N ARG A 76 -0.05 -9.19 13.52
CA ARG A 76 -1.32 -8.49 13.73
C ARG A 76 -1.56 -7.61 12.51
N SER A 77 -2.67 -7.84 11.82
CA SER A 77 -2.95 -7.21 10.53
C SER A 77 -4.25 -6.40 10.58
N ALA A 78 -4.30 -5.38 9.73
CA ALA A 78 -5.49 -4.59 9.49
C ALA A 78 -6.30 -5.23 8.35
N ASP A 79 -7.54 -5.65 8.61
CA ASP A 79 -8.43 -6.07 7.52
C ASP A 79 -9.18 -4.86 6.97
N LEU A 80 -8.97 -4.59 5.68
CA LEU A 80 -9.55 -3.47 4.94
C LEU A 80 -10.51 -3.95 3.83
N SER A 81 -10.81 -5.26 3.76
CA SER A 81 -11.59 -5.86 2.68
C SER A 81 -13.04 -5.40 2.60
N GLN A 82 -13.58 -4.87 3.70
CA GLN A 82 -14.99 -4.43 3.81
C GLN A 82 -15.17 -2.94 3.50
N GLY A 83 -14.11 -2.24 3.06
CA GLY A 83 -14.16 -0.80 2.80
C GLY A 83 -14.25 0.03 4.09
N PHE A 84 -14.52 1.33 3.91
CA PHE A 84 -14.73 2.26 5.01
C PHE A 84 -16.06 2.01 5.72
N ASP A 85 -16.01 1.83 7.04
CA ASP A 85 -17.18 1.69 7.91
C ASP A 85 -17.13 2.80 8.99
N PRO A 86 -18.10 3.72 9.04
CA PRO A 86 -18.09 4.85 9.97
C PRO A 86 -18.22 4.43 11.45
N ASP A 87 -18.74 3.24 11.75
CA ASP A 87 -18.89 2.75 13.12
C ASP A 87 -17.62 2.09 13.65
N ILE A 88 -16.71 1.68 12.74
CA ILE A 88 -15.46 0.98 13.07
C ILE A 88 -14.22 1.85 12.75
N TRP A 89 -14.35 2.89 11.93
CA TRP A 89 -13.24 3.72 11.47
C TRP A 89 -13.48 5.19 11.81
N ASP A 90 -12.40 5.86 12.24
CA ASP A 90 -12.43 7.31 12.40
C ASP A 90 -12.77 7.99 11.07
N SER A 91 -13.60 9.03 11.11
CA SER A 91 -14.00 9.84 9.96
C SER A 91 -12.83 10.37 9.13
N ALA A 92 -11.63 10.51 9.71
CA ALA A 92 -10.40 10.82 8.98
C ALA A 92 -10.08 9.82 7.85
N TRP A 93 -10.63 8.60 7.90
CA TRP A 93 -10.42 7.54 6.91
C TRP A 93 -11.48 7.49 5.81
N LYS A 94 -12.46 8.40 5.78
CA LYS A 94 -13.56 8.39 4.80
C LYS A 94 -13.08 8.49 3.34
N GLY A 95 -11.86 8.95 3.10
CA GLY A 95 -11.18 8.97 1.80
C GLY A 95 -10.25 7.77 1.54
N SER A 96 -10.33 6.70 2.32
CA SER A 96 -9.44 5.54 2.22
C SER A 96 -9.64 4.67 0.98
N ASP A 97 -10.59 5.00 0.11
CA ASP A 97 -10.80 4.29 -1.17
C ASP A 97 -10.59 5.17 -2.40
N CYS A 98 -10.31 6.47 -2.23
CA CYS A 98 -10.03 7.39 -3.35
C CYS A 98 -8.69 7.08 -4.07
N ALA A 99 -8.47 7.68 -5.25
CA ALA A 99 -7.23 7.57 -6.03
C ALA A 99 -6.05 8.35 -5.41
N TRP A 100 -5.72 8.04 -4.14
CA TRP A 100 -4.78 8.79 -3.29
C TRP A 100 -3.38 8.93 -3.93
N ARG A 101 -2.93 7.95 -4.71
CA ARG A 101 -1.63 8.04 -5.42
C ARG A 101 -1.66 9.09 -6.53
N GLN A 102 -2.77 9.26 -7.24
CA GLN A 102 -2.91 10.33 -8.22
C GLN A 102 -2.91 11.68 -7.53
N ILE A 103 -3.66 11.81 -6.43
CA ILE A 103 -3.69 13.03 -5.61
C ILE A 103 -2.28 13.36 -5.07
N ALA A 104 -1.59 12.38 -4.49
CA ALA A 104 -0.22 12.56 -3.98
C ALA A 104 0.79 12.92 -5.09
N ARG A 105 0.62 12.39 -6.31
CA ARG A 105 1.46 12.76 -7.47
C ARG A 105 1.17 14.17 -7.96
N ILE A 106 -0.10 14.59 -7.97
CA ILE A 106 -0.51 15.96 -8.31
C ILE A 106 0.04 16.94 -7.26
N ASP A 107 -0.08 16.62 -5.98
CA ASP A 107 0.46 17.43 -4.87
C ASP A 107 2.00 17.52 -4.89
N LYS A 108 2.70 16.43 -5.22
CA LYS A 108 4.17 16.49 -5.44
C LYS A 108 4.54 17.39 -6.62
N LYS A 109 3.68 17.52 -7.64
CA LYS A 109 3.88 18.45 -8.76
C LYS A 109 3.59 19.89 -8.37
N SER A 110 2.53 20.16 -7.60
CA SER A 110 2.17 21.51 -7.15
C SER A 110 3.15 22.10 -6.12
N ARG A 111 3.83 21.23 -5.34
CA ARG A 111 4.89 21.62 -4.39
C ARG A 111 6.26 21.88 -5.01
N ARG A 112 6.46 21.72 -6.33
CA ARG A 112 7.70 22.20 -6.96
C ARG A 112 7.65 23.73 -6.98
N PRO A 113 8.54 24.45 -6.29
CA PRO A 113 8.58 25.90 -6.42
C PRO A 113 8.85 26.21 -7.89
N GLY A 114 8.06 27.12 -8.45
CA GLY A 114 8.41 27.76 -9.70
C GLY A 114 9.87 28.20 -9.63
N SER A 115 10.62 27.91 -10.68
CA SER A 115 11.91 28.51 -10.94
C SER A 115 11.70 30.02 -11.02
N SER A 116 11.74 30.71 -9.88
CA SER A 116 11.94 32.15 -9.78
C SER A 116 13.35 32.42 -10.30
N ARG A 117 13.46 32.62 -11.61
CA ARG A 117 14.68 33.10 -12.24
C ARG A 117 14.72 34.60 -11.97
N ILE A 118 15.41 34.98 -10.90
CA ILE A 118 15.86 36.36 -10.67
C ILE A 118 17.10 36.53 -11.53
N SER A 119 17.01 37.38 -12.56
CA SER A 119 18.09 38.17 -13.17
C SER A 119 17.43 39.28 -13.97
#